data_AF-A0AAV6BWE8-F1
#
_entry.id   AF-A0AAV6BWE8-F1
#
_cell.length_a   1.000
_cell.length_b   1.000
_cell.length_c   1.000
_cell.angle_alpha   90.00
_cell.angle_beta   90.00
_cell.angle_gamma   90.00
#
_symmetry.space_group_name_H-M   'P 1'
#
loop_
_entity.id
_entity.type
_entity.pdbx_description
1 polymer ?
#
loop_
_entity_poly.entity_id
_entity_poly.type
_entity_poly.pdbx_seq_one_letter_code
_entity_poly.pdbx_strand_id
1 'polypeptide(L)'
;MTAGRAAALSALICVATVATYSLLLGVPAVRNHPEGYVSAFAIAATVAGLGIALGRRWYGWVTLVAALGLFTLGSYVNFVMARIPAAPTALTLGEPAPDFALIDAAGRRVALADYRDRKPVLLVFYRGYW
;
A
#
# COMPACT_ATOMS: atom_id res chain seq x y z
N MET A 1 16.57 23.27 18.79
CA MET A 1 17.23 22.01 18.35
C MET A 1 18.43 22.37 17.50
N THR A 2 19.57 21.69 17.63
CA THR A 2 20.73 21.93 16.75
C THR A 2 20.53 21.18 15.42
N ALA A 3 21.10 21.68 14.32
CA ALA A 3 20.99 21.05 13.00
C ALA A 3 21.41 19.56 13.00
N GLY A 4 22.42 19.20 13.80
CA GLY A 4 22.84 17.80 13.96
C GLY A 4 21.79 16.91 14.64
N ARG A 5 21.08 17.43 15.65
CA ARG A 5 19.97 16.72 16.31
C ARG A 5 18.79 16.52 15.36
N ALA A 6 18.49 17.51 14.53
CA ALA A 6 17.43 17.40 13.52
C ALA A 6 17.76 16.34 12.46
N ALA A 7 18.99 16.35 11.93
CA ALA A 7 19.44 15.34 10.97
C ALA A 7 19.42 13.92 11.57
N ALA A 8 19.91 13.76 12.80
CA ALA A 8 19.88 12.47 13.51
C ALA A 8 18.43 11.99 13.76
N LEU A 9 17.53 12.89 14.15
CA LEU A 9 16.12 12.56 14.35
C LEU A 9 15.45 12.14 13.03
N SER A 10 15.69 12.86 11.94
CA SER A 10 15.16 12.50 10.61
C SER A 10 15.66 11.12 10.17
N ALA A 11 16.97 10.84 10.30
CA ALA A 11 17.53 9.53 10.00
C ALA A 11 16.92 8.42 10.87
N LEU A 12 16.74 8.68 12.17
CA LEU A 12 16.10 7.74 13.08
C LEU A 12 14.65 7.45 12.68
N ILE A 13 13.89 8.47 12.30
CA ILE A 13 12.52 8.30 11.80
C ILE A 13 12.53 7.40 10.56
N CYS A 14 13.38 7.67 9.56
CA CYS A 14 13.46 6.83 8.36
C CYS A 14 13.75 5.36 8.69
N VAL A 15 14.76 5.09 9.51
CA VAL A 15 15.15 3.72 9.89
C VAL A 15 14.05 3.03 10.69
N ALA A 16 13.49 3.73 11.69
CA ALA A 16 12.40 3.21 12.50
C ALA A 16 11.17 2.91 11.64
N THR A 17 10.80 3.79 10.71
CA THR A 17 9.69 3.56 9.78
C THR A 17 9.87 2.29 8.96
N VAL A 18 11.06 2.08 8.37
CA VAL A 18 11.35 0.87 7.59
C VAL A 18 11.31 -0.38 8.48
N ALA A 19 11.94 -0.33 9.66
CA ALA A 19 11.98 -1.46 10.59
C ALA A 19 10.56 -1.81 11.08
N THR A 20 9.81 -0.84 11.57
CA THR A 20 8.43 -1.01 12.05
C THR A 20 7.53 -1.55 10.96
N TYR A 21 7.58 -1.00 9.74
CA TYR A 21 6.78 -1.51 8.64
C TYR A 21 7.13 -2.96 8.32
N SER A 22 8.43 -3.30 8.25
CA SER A 22 8.90 -4.65 7.96
C SER A 22 8.45 -5.67 9.00
N LEU A 23 8.50 -5.32 10.29
CA LEU A 23 8.04 -6.18 11.39
C LEU A 23 6.52 -6.35 11.40
N LEU A 24 5.77 -5.37 10.90
CA LEU A 24 4.31 -5.36 10.89
C LEU A 24 3.71 -5.77 9.53
N LEU A 25 4.51 -6.25 8.59
CA LEU A 25 4.05 -6.71 7.27
C LEU A 25 2.96 -7.80 7.36
N GLY A 26 2.98 -8.61 8.43
CA GLY A 26 1.98 -9.64 8.68
C GLY A 26 0.62 -9.10 9.15
N VAL A 27 0.55 -7.85 9.59
CA VAL A 27 -0.67 -7.23 10.11
C VAL A 27 -1.42 -6.56 8.95
N PRO A 28 -2.62 -7.06 8.56
CA PRO A 28 -3.33 -6.53 7.39
C PRO A 28 -3.66 -5.03 7.50
N ALA A 29 -3.97 -4.56 8.71
CA ALA A 29 -4.26 -3.15 8.99
C ALA A 29 -3.07 -2.22 8.78
N VAL A 30 -1.83 -2.73 8.76
CA VAL A 30 -0.63 -1.93 8.48
C VAL A 30 -0.22 -2.11 7.02
N ARG A 31 -0.20 -3.36 6.54
CA ARG A 31 0.18 -3.71 5.16
C ARG A 31 -0.71 -3.03 4.12
N ASN A 32 -2.01 -2.92 4.38
CA ASN A 32 -2.97 -2.39 3.41
C ASN A 32 -3.08 -0.85 3.46
N HIS A 33 -2.39 -0.19 4.39
CA HIS A 33 -2.50 1.25 4.66
C HIS A 33 -1.15 1.95 4.48
N PRO A 34 -0.68 2.12 3.24
CA PRO A 34 0.64 2.69 2.96
C PRO A 34 0.79 4.17 3.36
N GLU A 35 -0.32 4.88 3.56
CA GLU A 35 -0.33 6.29 3.97
C GLU A 35 0.44 6.53 5.28
N GLY A 36 0.45 5.57 6.21
CA GLY A 36 1.10 5.72 7.51
C GLY A 36 2.61 5.90 7.39
N TYR A 37 3.28 4.97 6.72
CA TYR A 37 4.75 5.01 6.59
C TYR A 37 5.20 6.06 5.58
N VAL A 38 4.41 6.34 4.53
CA VAL A 38 4.70 7.42 3.58
C VAL A 38 4.65 8.78 4.28
N SER A 39 3.64 9.00 5.14
CA SER A 39 3.56 10.23 5.95
C SER A 39 4.76 10.37 6.89
N ALA A 40 5.26 9.28 7.46
CA ALA A 40 6.45 9.32 8.30
C ALA A 40 7.71 9.78 7.54
N PHE A 41 7.88 9.40 6.27
CA PHE A 41 8.96 9.93 5.43
C PHE A 41 8.79 11.42 5.10
N ALA A 42 7.55 11.90 4.90
CA ALA A 42 7.28 13.33 4.75
C ALA A 42 7.64 14.13 6.01
N ILE A 43 7.33 13.59 7.19
CA ILE A 43 7.73 14.17 8.48
C ILE A 43 9.26 14.20 8.59
N ALA A 44 9.94 13.10 8.25
CA ALA A 44 11.41 13.02 8.27
C ALA A 44 12.05 14.06 7.34
N ALA A 45 11.49 14.28 6.15
CA ALA A 45 11.96 15.30 5.21
C ALA A 45 11.75 16.72 5.77
N THR A 46 10.60 16.98 6.39
CA THR A 46 10.29 18.27 7.03
C THR A 46 11.28 18.57 8.17
N VAL A 47 11.56 17.58 9.02
CA VAL A 47 12.53 17.71 10.12
C VAL A 47 13.94 17.99 9.59
N ALA A 48 14.37 17.28 8.53
CA ALA A 48 15.67 17.53 7.90
C ALA A 48 15.76 18.93 7.28
N GLY A 49 14.72 19.37 6.57
CA GLY A 49 14.65 20.70 5.95
C GLY A 49 14.73 21.83 6.98
N LEU A 50 13.98 21.73 8.08
CA LEU A 50 14.07 22.66 9.20
C LEU A 50 15.48 22.65 9.83
N GLY A 51 16.09 21.47 9.96
CA GLY A 51 17.48 21.32 10.42
C GLY A 51 18.49 22.08 9.56
N ILE A 52 18.37 22.00 8.23
CA ILE A 52 19.23 22.73 7.28
C ILE A 52 19.01 24.24 7.38
N ALA A 53 17.75 24.68 7.44
CA ALA A 53 17.40 26.10 7.54
C ALA A 53 17.97 26.73 8.82
N LEU A 54 18.00 25.97 9.93
CA LEU A 54 18.50 26.41 11.23
C LEU A 54 20.02 26.28 11.40
N GLY A 55 20.71 25.51 10.54
CA GLY A 55 22.14 25.35 10.59
C GLY A 55 22.65 24.73 9.30
N ARG A 56 23.23 25.56 8.44
CA ARG A 56 23.67 25.24 7.09
C ARG A 56 24.85 24.25 7.09
N ARG A 57 24.55 22.98 7.37
CA ARG A 57 25.54 21.88 7.39
C ARG A 57 25.22 20.88 6.29
N TRP A 58 26.27 20.40 5.64
CA TRP A 58 26.18 19.51 4.49
C TRP A 58 25.47 18.18 4.81
N TYR A 59 25.66 17.63 6.01
CA TYR A 59 24.99 16.39 6.44
C TYR A 59 23.45 16.48 6.43
N GLY A 60 22.90 17.67 6.66
CA GLY A 60 21.44 17.87 6.62
C GLY A 60 20.87 17.62 5.23
N TRP A 61 21.60 18.02 4.18
CA TRP A 61 21.22 17.77 2.79
C TRP A 61 21.17 16.28 2.47
N VAL A 62 22.13 15.49 2.98
CA VAL A 62 22.14 14.03 2.79
C VAL A 62 20.88 13.41 3.39
N THR A 63 20.55 13.76 4.63
CA THR A 63 19.33 13.24 5.29
C THR A 63 18.05 13.71 4.59
N LEU A 64 18.01 14.94 4.09
CA LEU A 64 16.85 15.46 3.37
C LEU A 64 16.64 14.71 2.05
N VAL A 65 17.71 14.53 1.26
CA VAL A 65 17.64 13.79 -0.02
C VAL A 65 17.21 12.35 0.21
N ALA A 66 17.74 11.69 1.25
CA ALA A 66 17.33 10.32 1.60
C ALA A 66 15.84 10.26 1.97
N ALA A 67 15.36 11.16 2.83
CA ALA A 67 13.95 11.19 3.26
C ALA A 67 13.00 11.51 2.07
N LEU A 68 13.37 12.46 1.21
CA LEU A 68 12.61 12.79 0.01
C LEU A 68 12.60 11.64 -1.00
N GLY A 69 13.72 10.93 -1.16
CA GLY A 69 13.82 9.75 -2.02
C GLY A 69 12.91 8.61 -1.53
N LEU A 70 12.91 8.33 -0.23
CA LEU A 70 12.02 7.34 0.38
C LEU A 70 10.55 7.75 0.25
N PHE A 71 10.23 9.03 0.47
CA PHE A 71 8.88 9.56 0.31
C PHE A 71 8.38 9.44 -1.14
N THR A 72 9.18 9.86 -2.11
CA THR A 72 8.80 9.81 -3.54
C THR A 72 8.69 8.38 -4.04
N LEU A 73 9.67 7.51 -3.73
CA LEU A 73 9.63 6.10 -4.11
C LEU A 73 8.44 5.38 -3.47
N GLY A 74 8.26 5.54 -2.16
CA GLY A 74 7.13 4.95 -1.43
C GLY A 74 5.79 5.43 -2.00
N SER A 75 5.64 6.72 -2.24
CA SER A 75 4.42 7.28 -2.82
C SER A 75 4.15 6.74 -4.22
N TYR A 76 5.16 6.72 -5.09
CA TYR A 76 5.03 6.25 -6.46
C TYR A 76 4.65 4.77 -6.54
N VAL A 77 5.36 3.92 -5.79
CA VAL A 77 5.11 2.48 -5.79
C VAL A 77 3.67 2.19 -5.33
N ASN A 78 3.20 2.85 -4.27
CA ASN A 78 1.93 2.48 -3.64
C ASN A 78 0.72 3.16 -4.27
N PHE A 79 0.86 4.42 -4.69
CA PHE A 79 -0.25 5.22 -5.20
C PHE A 79 -0.26 5.38 -6.71
N VAL A 80 0.75 4.89 -7.43
CA VAL A 80 0.77 4.89 -8.90
C VAL A 80 0.93 3.47 -9.44
N MET A 81 2.04 2.79 -9.12
CA MET A 81 2.36 1.47 -9.69
C MET A 81 1.48 0.34 -9.15
N ALA A 82 1.21 0.32 -7.86
CA ALA A 82 0.39 -0.71 -7.21
C ALA A 82 -1.11 -0.41 -7.24
N ARG A 83 -1.56 0.64 -7.95
CA ARG A 83 -3.00 0.92 -8.08
C ARG A 83 -3.68 -0.21 -8.82
N ILE A 84 -4.62 -0.85 -8.15
CA ILE A 84 -5.56 -1.76 -8.79
C ILE A 84 -6.57 -0.89 -9.54
N PRO A 85 -6.79 -1.09 -10.85
CA PRO A 85 -7.81 -0.39 -11.60
C PRO A 85 -9.16 -0.52 -10.88
N ALA A 86 -9.87 0.59 -10.72
CA ALA A 86 -11.23 0.54 -10.20
C ALA A 86 -12.08 -0.28 -11.17
N ALA A 87 -12.54 -1.45 -10.74
CA ALA A 87 -13.48 -2.23 -11.51
C ALA A 87 -14.88 -1.61 -11.34
N PRO A 88 -15.57 -1.24 -12.43
CA PRO A 88 -16.89 -0.59 -12.35
C PRO A 88 -18.02 -1.49 -11.83
N THR A 89 -17.73 -2.74 -11.46
CA THR A 89 -18.77 -3.72 -11.08
C THR A 89 -19.15 -3.58 -9.61
N ALA A 90 -19.88 -2.53 -9.27
CA ALA A 90 -20.65 -2.49 -8.03
C ALA A 90 -21.93 -3.32 -8.25
N LEU A 91 -21.84 -4.64 -8.09
CA LEU A 91 -23.04 -5.48 -8.01
C LEU A 91 -23.91 -4.97 -6.87
N THR A 92 -25.17 -4.66 -7.15
CA THR A 92 -26.11 -4.20 -6.14
C THR A 92 -26.93 -5.36 -5.57
N LEU A 93 -27.34 -5.25 -4.31
CA LEU A 93 -28.18 -6.28 -3.70
C LEU A 93 -29.52 -6.36 -4.44
N GLY A 94 -29.92 -7.56 -4.85
CA GLY A 94 -31.15 -7.81 -5.62
C GLY A 94 -30.96 -7.75 -7.13
N GLU A 95 -29.80 -7.31 -7.62
CA GLU A 95 -29.47 -7.39 -9.04
C GLU A 95 -29.16 -8.85 -9.42
N PRO A 96 -29.69 -9.35 -10.55
CA PRO A 96 -29.36 -10.68 -11.01
C PRO A 96 -27.86 -10.80 -11.29
N ALA A 97 -27.22 -11.81 -10.71
CA ALA A 97 -25.81 -12.06 -10.93
C ALA A 97 -25.54 -12.31 -12.44
N PRO A 98 -24.53 -11.65 -13.04
CA PRO A 98 -24.12 -11.89 -14.42
C PRO A 98 -23.82 -13.37 -14.66
N ASP A 99 -24.27 -13.88 -15.80
CA ASP A 99 -24.00 -15.27 -16.16
C ASP A 99 -22.53 -15.44 -16.54
N PHE A 100 -21.98 -16.62 -16.24
CA PHE A 100 -20.62 -16.98 -16.61
C PHE A 100 -20.52 -18.50 -16.76
N ALA A 101 -19.55 -18.95 -17.55
CA ALA A 101 -19.17 -20.35 -17.63
C ALA A 101 -17.64 -20.47 -17.55
N LEU A 102 -17.16 -21.26 -16.59
CA LEU A 102 -15.74 -21.46 -16.32
C LEU A 102 -15.41 -22.95 -16.34
N ILE A 103 -14.13 -23.27 -16.45
CA ILE A 103 -13.62 -24.63 -16.32
C ILE A 103 -13.29 -24.89 -14.85
N ASP A 104 -13.81 -25.97 -14.28
CA ASP A 104 -13.46 -26.43 -12.94
C ASP A 104 -12.08 -27.11 -12.90
N ALA A 105 -11.61 -27.46 -11.70
CA ALA A 105 -10.30 -28.12 -11.52
C ALA A 105 -10.20 -29.50 -12.21
N ALA A 106 -11.33 -30.12 -12.57
CA ALA A 106 -11.39 -31.40 -13.27
C ALA A 106 -11.54 -31.24 -14.80
N GLY A 107 -11.47 -30.01 -15.33
CA GLY A 107 -11.63 -29.73 -16.76
C GLY A 107 -13.07 -29.66 -17.23
N ARG A 108 -14.06 -29.72 -16.33
CA ARG A 108 -15.48 -29.66 -16.70
C ARG A 108 -15.95 -28.23 -16.77
N ARG A 109 -16.78 -27.93 -17.76
CA ARG A 109 -17.46 -26.64 -17.85
C ARG A 109 -18.57 -26.55 -16.80
N VAL A 110 -18.56 -25.47 -16.03
CA VAL A 110 -19.57 -25.14 -15.02
C VAL A 110 -20.13 -23.77 -15.33
N ALA A 111 -21.45 -23.66 -15.52
CA ALA A 111 -22.14 -22.39 -15.75
C ALA A 111 -23.01 -21.99 -14.55
N LEU A 112 -23.13 -20.69 -14.29
CA LEU A 112 -24.02 -20.20 -13.23
C LEU A 112 -25.49 -20.57 -13.52
N ALA A 113 -25.89 -20.54 -14.78
CA ALA A 113 -27.21 -20.98 -15.24
C ALA A 113 -27.60 -22.40 -14.79
N ASP A 114 -26.63 -23.32 -14.62
CA ASP A 114 -26.89 -24.72 -14.23
C ASP A 114 -27.49 -24.84 -12.82
N TYR A 115 -27.38 -23.79 -12.00
CA TYR A 115 -27.80 -23.76 -10.61
C TYR A 115 -28.98 -22.82 -10.32
N ARG A 116 -29.43 -22.03 -11.29
CA ARG A 116 -30.58 -21.12 -11.13
C ARG A 116 -31.82 -21.89 -10.71
N ASP A 117 -32.57 -21.33 -9.76
CA ASP A 117 -33.81 -21.88 -9.18
C ASP A 117 -33.70 -23.27 -8.56
N ARG A 118 -32.47 -23.81 -8.43
CA ARG A 118 -32.22 -25.13 -7.83
C ARG A 118 -31.61 -25.02 -6.45
N LYS A 119 -30.68 -24.07 -6.26
CA LYS A 119 -30.00 -23.86 -4.97
C LYS A 119 -29.35 -22.48 -4.90
N PRO A 120 -29.12 -21.95 -3.68
CA PRO A 120 -28.23 -20.81 -3.49
C PRO A 120 -26.79 -21.13 -3.94
N VAL A 121 -26.10 -20.15 -4.51
CA VAL A 121 -24.71 -20.27 -4.99
C VAL A 121 -23.86 -19.19 -4.31
N LEU A 122 -22.75 -19.61 -3.70
CA LEU A 122 -21.73 -18.72 -3.16
C LEU A 122 -20.59 -18.58 -4.18
N LEU A 123 -20.30 -17.35 -4.59
CA LEU A 123 -19.16 -17.04 -5.47
C LEU A 123 -18.03 -16.47 -4.63
N VAL A 124 -16.86 -17.11 -4.67
CA VAL A 124 -15.66 -16.64 -3.97
C VAL A 124 -14.57 -16.36 -5.00
N PHE A 125 -14.21 -15.08 -5.14
CA PHE A 125 -13.15 -14.64 -6.04
C PHE A 125 -11.82 -14.62 -5.29
N TYR A 126 -10.83 -15.32 -5.81
CA TYR A 126 -9.46 -15.31 -5.30
C TYR A 126 -8.50 -14.80 -6.36
N ARG A 127 -7.43 -14.12 -5.91
CA ARG A 127 -6.33 -13.70 -6.76
C ARG A 127 -5.14 -14.63 -6.54
N GLY A 128 -4.65 -15.26 -7.61
CA GLY A 128 -3.53 -16.20 -7.59
C GLY A 128 -3.96 -17.64 -7.87
N TYR A 129 -3.01 -18.57 -7.77
CA TYR A 129 -3.26 -20.01 -7.84
C TYR A 129 -3.32 -20.56 -6.42
N TRP A 130 -4.30 -21.42 -6.13
CA TRP A 130 -4.35 -22.21 -4.90
C TRP A 130 -3.91 -23.64 -5.18
#